data_AF-A0A4P5QNK8-F1
#
_entry.id   AF-A0A4P5QNK8-F1
#
_cell.length_a   1.000
_cell.length_b   1.000
_cell.length_c   1.000
_cell.angle_alpha   90.00
_cell.angle_beta   90.00
_cell.angle_gamma   90.00
#
_symmetry.space_group_name_H-M   'P 1'
#
loop_
_entity.id
_entity.type
_entity.pdbx_description
1 polymer ?
#
loop_
_entity_poly.entity_id
_entity_poly.type
_entity_poly.pdbx_seq_one_letter_code
_entity_poly.pdbx_strand_id
1 'polypeptide(L)'
;MKRAAGLCLERPIFVPMKLRNALAALTFFTSVVFSPHAAHAETRVLIVVGPSNHPPGSHEVAAGGRLMKHCLENVTNVPGVKADIVTEWPKDQAVLDAVSTVVFTGDTFPLARMPDAPANLASLGAMMKRGCGIVCVHYATGLRAEDVADDGAHPLLGWLGGYFATKCKHHQSIAKIYAAATITPAVAGHPVSRGWKEFTLNDEPYINNFFGGEGNALLPGVTVLATSMLPPESPKSERVAWCVERADGGRGFGIVMPHFYRNWKNEDLRRFILNGIVWTAKLDVPADGVKTAAPDLASFAPASVEPLPPKQKPVAGADTAADLAKKIVAAHGGPEKLLRTFRFSETYVLPGRDKGTDRTSVIQPPNLWYVGKRERVSSENKGGVCHDVWMWTLAPLTDPNTKLELLPDATIEGKAVRVLKAGGSIEPAMNVSFDAATLDLLKIDWKGEQFNFSAPIEVDGTRLPSKCVLIGKNGKERMHTELREIERLAELPADLPKPEAGKNPK
;
A
#
# COMPACT_ATOMS: atom_id res chain seq x y z
N MET A 1 95.18 -6.27 -7.87
CA MET A 1 94.01 -5.51 -8.38
C MET A 1 92.99 -5.37 -7.25
N LYS A 2 92.61 -4.11 -6.90
CA LYS A 2 91.44 -3.63 -6.08
C LYS A 2 91.22 -4.28 -4.69
N ARG A 3 91.47 -3.67 -3.51
CA ARG A 3 90.93 -2.44 -2.83
C ARG A 3 89.39 -2.31 -2.89
N ALA A 4 88.61 -1.95 -1.85
CA ALA A 4 88.81 -1.71 -0.41
C ALA A 4 87.45 -1.33 0.25
N ALA A 5 87.37 -1.49 1.58
CA ALA A 5 86.63 -0.71 2.60
C ALA A 5 85.07 -0.75 2.63
N GLY A 6 84.39 -0.84 3.78
CA GLY A 6 84.80 -0.62 5.18
C GLY A 6 84.01 0.55 5.78
N LEU A 7 82.99 0.22 6.57
CA LEU A 7 82.11 1.12 7.34
C LEU A 7 82.87 1.70 8.56
N CYS A 8 82.70 2.99 8.88
CA CYS A 8 82.38 3.43 10.25
C CYS A 8 82.05 4.93 10.35
N LEU A 9 81.20 5.23 11.34
CA LEU A 9 80.73 6.54 11.79
C LEU A 9 81.85 7.39 12.43
N GLU A 10 81.72 8.72 12.40
CA GLU A 10 81.98 9.61 13.55
C GLU A 10 81.52 11.07 13.29
N ARG A 11 80.93 11.68 14.33
CA ARG A 11 80.84 13.13 14.63
C ARG A 11 81.66 13.33 15.93
N PRO A 12 81.94 14.55 16.48
CA PRO A 12 81.63 15.93 16.06
C PRO A 12 82.84 16.93 16.18
N ILE A 13 82.75 18.16 15.64
CA ILE A 13 83.49 19.33 16.18
C ILE A 13 82.61 20.59 16.10
N PHE A 14 82.53 21.29 17.24
CA PHE A 14 81.91 22.59 17.49
C PHE A 14 82.94 23.71 17.29
N VAL A 15 82.61 24.79 16.59
CA VAL A 15 83.29 26.11 16.67
C VAL A 15 82.23 27.21 16.48
N PRO A 16 82.21 28.29 17.30
CA PRO A 16 81.11 29.26 17.34
C PRO A 16 81.30 30.38 16.31
N MET A 17 80.21 30.87 15.71
CA MET A 17 80.24 32.07 14.88
C MET A 17 79.24 33.13 15.37
N LYS A 18 79.76 34.36 15.37
CA LYS A 18 79.27 35.58 16.01
C LYS A 18 77.88 36.01 15.56
N LEU A 19 77.09 36.44 16.54
CA LEU A 19 75.82 37.15 16.41
C LEU A 19 76.03 38.50 15.70
N ARG A 20 75.41 38.69 14.52
CA ARG A 20 75.19 40.02 13.92
C ARG A 20 73.70 40.19 13.67
N ASN A 21 73.13 41.16 14.37
CA ASN A 21 71.76 41.63 14.22
C ASN A 21 71.53 42.14 12.79
N ALA A 22 70.60 41.51 12.07
CA ALA A 22 69.99 42.05 10.87
C ALA A 22 68.49 42.08 11.09
N LEU A 23 67.96 43.30 11.24
CA LEU A 23 66.54 43.61 11.40
C LEU A 23 65.84 43.37 10.05
N ALA A 24 65.21 42.21 9.88
CA ALA A 24 64.34 41.95 8.73
C ALA A 24 62.92 42.44 9.06
N ALA A 25 62.49 43.50 8.38
CA ALA A 25 61.11 43.97 8.41
C ALA A 25 60.20 42.88 7.82
N LEU A 26 59.41 42.24 8.67
CA LEU A 26 58.40 41.26 8.28
C LEU A 26 57.14 42.01 7.82
N THR A 27 57.07 42.33 6.53
CA THR A 27 55.86 42.85 5.91
C THR A 27 54.83 41.72 5.86
N PHE A 28 53.87 41.72 6.78
CA PHE A 28 52.70 40.85 6.73
C PHE A 28 51.85 41.24 5.51
N PHE A 29 52.10 40.61 4.36
CA PHE A 29 51.14 40.59 3.27
C PHE A 29 50.03 39.60 3.66
N THR A 30 48.98 40.11 4.30
CA THR A 30 47.70 39.41 4.39
C THR A 30 47.12 39.32 2.98
N SER A 31 47.51 38.30 2.24
CA SER A 31 46.77 37.85 1.07
C SER A 31 45.40 37.40 1.56
N VAL A 32 44.41 38.29 1.49
CA VAL A 32 42.99 37.92 1.54
C VAL A 32 42.75 37.06 0.31
N VAL A 33 42.87 35.74 0.49
CA VAL A 33 42.37 34.78 -0.47
C VAL A 33 40.86 34.93 -0.42
N PHE A 34 40.32 35.75 -1.33
CA PHE A 34 38.92 35.65 -1.71
C PHE A 34 38.76 34.27 -2.34
N SER A 35 38.45 33.26 -1.52
CA SER A 35 37.80 32.06 -2.04
C SER A 35 36.53 32.54 -2.71
N PRO A 36 36.37 32.37 -4.03
CA PRO A 36 35.05 32.55 -4.60
C PRO A 36 34.15 31.57 -3.83
N HIS A 37 33.14 32.09 -3.14
CA HIS A 37 32.00 31.26 -2.81
C HIS A 37 31.48 30.80 -4.16
N ALA A 38 31.92 29.63 -4.60
CA ALA A 38 31.20 28.89 -5.62
C ALA A 38 29.78 28.82 -5.07
N ALA A 39 28.85 29.50 -5.74
CA ALA A 39 27.43 29.25 -5.50
C ALA A 39 27.29 27.73 -5.53
N HIS A 40 26.97 27.13 -4.37
CA HIS A 40 26.82 25.69 -4.28
C HIS A 40 25.78 25.32 -5.34
N ALA A 41 26.22 24.67 -6.43
CA ALA A 41 25.31 24.22 -7.46
C ALA A 41 24.28 23.34 -6.76
N GLU A 42 23.02 23.72 -6.89
CA GLU A 42 21.90 23.06 -6.24
C GLU A 42 21.94 21.56 -6.58
N THR A 43 22.04 20.70 -5.57
CA THR A 43 22.07 19.25 -5.76
C THR A 43 20.65 18.75 -5.94
N ARG A 44 20.37 18.16 -7.10
CA ARG A 44 19.03 17.71 -7.46
C ARG A 44 18.88 16.19 -7.29
N VAL A 45 17.89 15.80 -6.50
CA VAL A 45 17.52 14.40 -6.24
C VAL A 45 16.22 14.10 -6.99
N LEU A 46 16.19 13.03 -7.79
CA LEU A 46 14.96 12.58 -8.44
C LEU A 46 14.37 11.40 -7.67
N ILE A 47 13.22 11.59 -7.04
CA ILE A 47 12.50 10.54 -6.30
C ILE A 47 11.42 9.96 -7.22
N VAL A 48 11.64 8.73 -7.66
CA VAL A 48 10.72 7.97 -8.51
C VAL A 48 9.84 7.09 -7.62
N VAL A 49 8.55 7.37 -7.66
CA VAL A 49 7.54 6.77 -6.79
C VAL A 49 6.63 5.82 -7.56
N GLY A 50 6.43 4.63 -7.00
CA GLY A 50 5.43 3.67 -7.43
C GLY A 50 5.96 2.63 -8.41
N PRO A 51 5.11 1.68 -8.84
CA PRO A 51 3.76 1.44 -8.35
C PRO A 51 3.74 0.97 -6.88
N SER A 52 2.59 0.97 -6.23
CA SER A 52 2.38 0.27 -4.95
C SER A 52 0.96 -0.29 -4.89
N ASN A 53 0.85 -1.59 -4.65
CA ASN A 53 -0.41 -2.33 -4.56
C ASN A 53 -0.66 -2.92 -3.16
N HIS A 54 0.06 -2.43 -2.15
CA HIS A 54 -0.04 -2.93 -0.78
C HIS A 54 -1.21 -2.32 0.01
N PRO A 55 -1.66 -2.97 1.09
CA PRO A 55 -2.68 -2.42 1.98
C PRO A 55 -2.26 -1.08 2.61
N PRO A 56 -3.22 -0.21 2.99
CA PRO A 56 -2.90 1.04 3.67
C PRO A 56 -2.05 0.85 4.93
N GLY A 57 -1.07 1.74 5.11
CA GLY A 57 -0.07 1.71 6.17
C GLY A 57 1.16 0.83 5.87
N SER A 58 1.15 0.05 4.78
CA SER A 58 2.35 -0.56 4.21
C SER A 58 2.61 -0.07 2.78
N HIS A 59 3.89 0.10 2.44
CA HIS A 59 4.34 0.66 1.15
C HIS A 59 3.55 1.90 0.72
N GLU A 60 3.40 2.86 1.64
CA GLU A 60 2.86 4.20 1.38
C GLU A 60 3.89 5.04 0.59
N VAL A 61 4.35 4.52 -0.55
CA VAL A 61 5.53 5.00 -1.28
C VAL A 61 5.40 6.45 -1.73
N ALA A 62 4.18 6.91 -2.03
CA ALA A 62 3.92 8.31 -2.35
C ALA A 62 4.06 9.23 -1.13
N ALA A 63 3.56 8.80 0.04
CA ALA A 63 3.75 9.54 1.28
C ALA A 63 5.21 9.48 1.75
N GLY A 64 5.89 8.35 1.56
CA GLY A 64 7.32 8.17 1.80
C GLY A 64 8.17 9.08 0.91
N GLY A 65 7.84 9.18 -0.39
CA GLY A 65 8.50 10.10 -1.32
C GLY A 65 8.35 11.57 -0.91
N ARG A 66 7.14 11.99 -0.52
CA ARG A 66 6.88 13.34 0.01
C ARG A 66 7.66 13.62 1.29
N LEU A 67 7.71 12.65 2.21
CA LEU A 67 8.50 12.76 3.44
C LEU A 67 9.99 12.90 3.12
N MET A 68 10.55 12.05 2.25
CA MET A 68 11.96 12.14 1.84
C MET A 68 12.27 13.49 1.21
N LYS A 69 11.44 13.99 0.27
CA LYS A 69 11.58 15.34 -0.29
C LYS A 69 11.60 16.40 0.79
N HIS A 70 10.62 16.38 1.70
CA HIS A 70 10.55 17.34 2.79
C HIS A 70 11.80 17.29 3.68
N CYS A 71 12.26 16.10 4.06
CA CYS A 71 13.48 15.92 4.86
C CYS A 71 14.74 16.43 4.15
N LEU A 72 14.88 16.16 2.85
CA LEU A 72 16.04 16.61 2.07
C LEU A 72 16.04 18.13 1.89
N GLU A 73 14.89 18.75 1.68
CA GLU A 73 14.78 20.20 1.47
C GLU A 73 14.81 21.01 2.77
N ASN A 74 14.58 20.38 3.92
CA ASN A 74 14.57 21.01 5.25
C ASN A 74 15.65 20.45 6.19
N VAL A 75 16.64 19.76 5.65
CA VAL A 75 17.81 19.32 6.41
C VAL A 75 18.57 20.54 6.95
N THR A 76 18.96 20.49 8.23
CA THR A 76 19.55 21.66 8.91
C THR A 76 21.07 21.75 8.77
N ASN A 77 21.73 20.67 8.33
CA ASN A 77 23.19 20.55 8.28
C ASN A 77 23.75 20.05 6.93
N VAL A 78 22.94 20.05 5.86
CA VAL A 78 23.36 19.74 4.47
C VAL A 78 22.71 20.75 3.51
N PRO A 79 23.31 21.91 3.25
CA PRO A 79 22.68 22.95 2.44
C PRO A 79 22.56 22.55 0.96
N GLY A 80 21.59 23.13 0.26
CA GLY A 80 21.53 23.10 -1.20
C GLY A 80 20.97 21.83 -1.85
N VAL A 81 20.19 21.03 -1.12
CA VAL A 81 19.52 19.85 -1.68
C VAL A 81 18.08 20.20 -2.10
N LYS A 82 17.73 19.85 -3.34
CA LYS A 82 16.35 19.85 -3.84
C LYS A 82 15.95 18.46 -4.27
N ALA A 83 14.67 18.16 -4.15
CA ALA A 83 14.15 16.87 -4.59
C ALA A 83 12.89 17.04 -5.45
N ASP A 84 12.83 16.36 -6.58
CA ASP A 84 11.61 16.25 -7.38
C ASP A 84 10.99 14.89 -7.19
N ILE A 85 9.65 14.83 -7.17
CA ILE A 85 8.91 13.58 -7.10
C ILE A 85 8.25 13.35 -8.44
N VAL A 86 8.47 12.17 -9.01
CA VAL A 86 7.85 11.75 -10.27
C VAL A 86 7.25 10.36 -10.13
N THR A 87 6.13 10.14 -10.81
CA THR A 87 5.48 8.82 -10.95
C THR A 87 5.70 8.21 -12.34
N GLU A 88 6.31 8.97 -13.24
CA GLU A 88 6.68 8.56 -14.59
C GLU A 88 8.12 8.98 -14.87
N TRP A 89 8.82 8.27 -15.74
CA TRP A 89 10.20 8.61 -16.09
C TRP A 89 10.24 9.93 -16.89
N PRO A 90 11.04 10.94 -16.47
CA PRO A 90 11.13 12.20 -17.20
C PRO A 90 11.59 12.02 -18.65
N LYS A 91 10.91 12.66 -19.59
CA LYS A 91 11.30 12.70 -21.01
C LYS A 91 12.27 13.83 -21.33
N ASP A 92 12.32 14.85 -20.48
CA ASP A 92 13.21 16.00 -20.64
C ASP A 92 14.64 15.63 -20.21
N GLN A 93 15.55 15.58 -21.17
CA GLN A 93 16.94 15.25 -20.93
C GLN A 93 17.65 16.27 -20.03
N ALA A 94 17.27 17.56 -20.08
CA ALA A 94 17.86 18.58 -19.22
C ALA A 94 17.52 18.36 -17.75
N VAL A 95 16.32 17.83 -17.45
CA VAL A 95 15.94 17.41 -16.10
C VAL A 95 16.84 16.25 -15.65
N LEU A 96 16.98 15.22 -16.49
CA LEU A 96 17.80 14.05 -16.16
C LEU A 96 19.29 14.38 -16.02
N ASP A 97 19.81 15.33 -16.78
CA ASP A 97 21.21 15.75 -16.74
C ASP A 97 21.58 16.51 -15.46
N ALA A 98 20.62 17.22 -14.88
CA ALA A 98 20.79 17.94 -13.62
C ALA A 98 20.75 17.03 -12.37
N VAL A 99 20.33 15.77 -12.50
CA VAL A 99 20.15 14.86 -11.35
C VAL A 99 21.49 14.27 -10.89
N SER A 100 21.77 14.44 -9.60
CA SER A 100 22.96 13.88 -8.93
C SER A 100 22.73 12.47 -8.40
N THR A 101 21.51 12.15 -7.96
CA THR A 101 21.11 10.80 -7.53
C THR A 101 19.62 10.55 -7.78
N VAL A 102 19.29 9.31 -8.15
CA VAL A 102 17.90 8.85 -8.34
C VAL A 102 17.52 7.95 -7.17
N VAL A 103 16.39 8.22 -6.52
CA VAL A 103 15.83 7.42 -5.43
C VAL A 103 14.60 6.70 -5.94
N PHE A 104 14.57 5.38 -5.82
CA PHE A 104 13.43 4.55 -6.15
C PHE A 104 12.71 4.08 -4.88
N THR A 105 11.40 4.25 -4.86
CA THR A 105 10.50 3.67 -3.86
C THR A 105 9.22 3.18 -4.55
N GLY A 106 8.87 1.91 -4.36
CA GLY A 106 7.83 1.25 -5.13
C GLY A 106 7.87 -0.26 -4.95
N ASP A 107 6.90 -0.94 -5.54
CA ASP A 107 6.83 -2.39 -5.59
C ASP A 107 7.74 -2.92 -6.70
N THR A 108 8.72 -3.76 -6.34
CA THR A 108 9.86 -4.13 -7.19
C THR A 108 10.59 -2.90 -7.74
N PHE A 109 11.61 -3.10 -8.57
CA PHE A 109 12.32 -1.99 -9.20
C PHE A 109 11.37 -1.17 -10.09
N PRO A 110 11.01 0.09 -9.72
CA PRO A 110 9.95 0.85 -10.38
C PRO A 110 10.10 0.98 -11.89
N LEU A 111 11.34 1.20 -12.35
CA LEU A 111 11.63 1.44 -13.75
C LEU A 111 11.25 0.25 -14.64
N ALA A 112 11.36 -0.97 -14.11
CA ALA A 112 10.97 -2.20 -14.80
C ALA A 112 9.44 -2.43 -14.84
N ARG A 113 8.65 -1.54 -14.22
CA ARG A 113 7.18 -1.58 -14.20
C ARG A 113 6.54 -0.42 -14.94
N MET A 114 7.32 0.58 -15.34
CA MET A 114 6.84 1.72 -16.11
C MET A 114 6.65 1.36 -17.59
N PRO A 115 5.76 2.07 -18.30
CA PRO A 115 5.73 2.03 -19.76
C PRO A 115 7.11 2.31 -20.36
N ASP A 116 7.42 1.67 -21.48
CA ASP A 116 8.71 1.82 -22.19
C ASP A 116 9.94 1.51 -21.32
N ALA A 117 9.83 0.53 -20.40
CA ALA A 117 10.91 0.11 -19.51
C ALA A 117 12.29 -0.06 -20.19
N PRO A 118 12.43 -0.64 -21.40
CA PRO A 118 13.73 -0.73 -22.08
C PRO A 118 14.38 0.63 -22.36
N ALA A 119 13.60 1.62 -22.80
CA ALA A 119 14.11 2.97 -23.09
C ALA A 119 14.47 3.71 -21.79
N ASN A 120 13.64 3.56 -20.76
CA ASN A 120 13.90 4.14 -19.44
C ASN A 120 15.17 3.54 -18.80
N LEU A 121 15.36 2.23 -18.90
CA LEU A 121 16.58 1.54 -18.44
C LEU A 121 17.83 2.03 -19.19
N ALA A 122 17.74 2.25 -20.49
CA ALA A 122 18.84 2.81 -21.28
C ALA A 122 19.17 4.25 -20.85
N SER A 123 18.14 5.07 -20.62
CA SER A 123 18.26 6.44 -20.09
C SER A 123 18.92 6.46 -18.71
N LEU A 124 18.44 5.65 -17.76
CA LEU A 124 19.09 5.48 -16.46
C LEU A 124 20.53 4.99 -16.61
N GLY A 125 20.79 4.05 -17.53
CA GLY A 125 22.15 3.56 -17.81
C GLY A 125 23.11 4.67 -18.27
N ALA A 126 22.63 5.65 -19.04
CA ALA A 126 23.42 6.82 -19.40
C ALA A 126 23.74 7.70 -18.17
N MET A 127 22.75 7.92 -17.29
CA MET A 127 22.97 8.63 -16.02
C MET A 127 23.98 7.89 -15.12
N MET A 128 23.89 6.56 -15.05
CA MET A 128 24.81 5.74 -14.27
C MET A 128 26.25 5.87 -14.78
N LYS A 129 26.48 5.82 -16.09
CA LYS A 129 27.81 6.02 -16.72
C LYS A 129 28.38 7.42 -16.48
N ARG A 130 27.52 8.44 -16.33
CA ARG A 130 27.92 9.81 -15.94
C ARG A 130 28.36 9.90 -14.47
N GLY A 131 28.12 8.85 -13.68
CA GLY A 131 28.42 8.81 -12.25
C GLY A 131 27.28 9.34 -11.38
N CYS A 132 26.05 9.38 -11.89
CA CYS A 132 24.85 9.62 -11.08
C CYS A 132 24.71 8.51 -10.01
N GLY A 133 24.24 8.90 -8.83
CA GLY A 133 23.91 7.98 -7.76
C GLY A 133 22.59 7.24 -7.99
N ILE A 134 22.41 6.11 -7.30
CA ILE A 134 21.15 5.37 -7.24
C ILE A 134 20.85 4.92 -5.81
N VAL A 135 19.60 5.05 -5.39
CA VAL A 135 19.08 4.54 -4.12
C VAL A 135 17.84 3.70 -4.39
N CYS A 136 17.72 2.54 -3.74
CA CYS A 136 16.49 1.75 -3.74
C CYS A 136 16.06 1.49 -2.30
N VAL A 137 14.84 1.91 -1.97
CA VAL A 137 14.25 1.76 -0.63
C VAL A 137 13.23 0.64 -0.61
N HIS A 138 13.41 -0.30 0.31
CA HIS A 138 12.57 -1.47 0.55
C HIS A 138 12.32 -2.27 -0.73
N TYR A 139 11.07 -2.44 -1.16
CA TYR A 139 10.75 -3.31 -2.29
C TYR A 139 11.24 -2.78 -3.64
N ALA A 140 11.69 -1.52 -3.72
CA ALA A 140 12.37 -1.00 -4.90
C ALA A 140 13.68 -1.73 -5.21
N THR A 141 14.24 -2.45 -4.24
CA THR A 141 15.37 -3.36 -4.43
C THR A 141 14.98 -4.65 -5.15
N GLY A 142 13.69 -4.92 -5.39
CA GLY A 142 13.18 -6.20 -5.86
C GLY A 142 13.27 -6.41 -7.37
N LEU A 143 13.80 -7.55 -7.80
CA LEU A 143 13.72 -8.04 -9.18
C LEU A 143 13.04 -9.40 -9.22
N ARG A 144 12.21 -9.63 -10.23
CA ARG A 144 11.51 -10.87 -10.49
C ARG A 144 12.23 -11.74 -11.52
N ALA A 145 11.78 -12.98 -11.64
CA ALA A 145 12.31 -13.92 -12.62
C ALA A 145 12.25 -13.38 -14.05
N GLU A 146 11.22 -12.60 -14.40
CA GLU A 146 11.10 -11.97 -15.71
C GLU A 146 12.07 -10.80 -15.95
N ASP A 147 12.68 -10.25 -14.90
CA ASP A 147 13.58 -9.08 -14.99
C ASP A 147 15.04 -9.47 -15.19
N VAL A 148 15.41 -10.73 -14.93
CA VAL A 148 16.81 -11.16 -14.76
C VAL A 148 17.15 -12.33 -15.68
N ALA A 149 18.42 -12.45 -16.04
CA ALA A 149 18.91 -13.66 -16.69
C ALA A 149 18.89 -14.86 -15.73
N ASP A 150 19.10 -16.07 -16.27
CA ASP A 150 19.05 -17.31 -15.49
C ASP A 150 20.06 -17.33 -14.33
N ASP A 151 21.20 -16.64 -14.46
CA ASP A 151 22.24 -16.49 -13.44
C ASP A 151 22.01 -15.31 -12.47
N GLY A 152 20.94 -14.53 -12.69
CA GLY A 152 20.64 -13.32 -11.92
C GLY A 152 21.30 -12.05 -12.45
N ALA A 153 21.91 -12.09 -13.63
CA ALA A 153 22.46 -10.88 -14.24
C ALA A 153 21.33 -9.87 -14.56
N HIS A 154 21.52 -8.63 -14.08
CA HIS A 154 20.71 -7.45 -14.40
C HIS A 154 21.52 -6.17 -14.10
N PRO A 155 21.38 -5.07 -14.86
CA PRO A 155 22.16 -3.84 -14.63
C PRO A 155 22.06 -3.28 -13.20
N LEU A 156 20.89 -3.41 -12.56
CA LEU A 156 20.68 -2.96 -11.17
C LEU A 156 21.66 -3.63 -10.19
N LEU A 157 22.06 -4.88 -10.42
CA LEU A 157 23.04 -5.56 -9.56
C LEU A 157 24.37 -4.81 -9.52
N GLY A 158 24.86 -4.36 -10.67
CA GLY A 158 26.08 -3.55 -10.77
C GLY A 158 25.90 -2.11 -10.29
N TRP A 159 24.71 -1.53 -10.44
CA TRP A 159 24.43 -0.16 -9.99
C TRP A 159 24.20 -0.05 -8.49
N LEU A 160 23.56 -1.06 -7.88
CA LEU A 160 23.09 -1.07 -6.49
C LEU A 160 23.96 -1.95 -5.59
N GLY A 161 24.73 -2.89 -6.14
CA GLY A 161 25.61 -3.80 -5.40
C GLY A 161 24.92 -5.06 -4.84
N GLY A 162 23.60 -5.19 -5.04
CA GLY A 162 22.78 -6.29 -4.57
C GLY A 162 21.30 -6.00 -4.78
N TYR A 163 20.44 -7.01 -4.73
CA TYR A 163 19.00 -6.84 -4.89
C TYR A 163 18.19 -7.94 -4.17
N PHE A 164 16.90 -7.69 -3.98
CA PHE A 164 15.94 -8.66 -3.44
C PHE A 164 15.41 -9.55 -4.57
N ALA A 165 15.77 -10.84 -4.57
CA ALA A 165 15.37 -11.79 -5.61
C ALA A 165 14.00 -12.37 -5.30
N THR A 166 12.96 -11.94 -6.02
CA THR A 166 11.59 -12.43 -5.80
C THR A 166 11.20 -13.47 -6.85
N LYS A 167 11.01 -14.71 -6.40
CA LYS A 167 10.64 -15.85 -7.26
C LYS A 167 11.66 -16.15 -8.37
N CYS A 168 12.93 -15.77 -8.21
CA CYS A 168 13.98 -16.02 -9.20
C CYS A 168 14.56 -17.43 -9.09
N LYS A 169 15.00 -18.03 -10.21
CA LYS A 169 15.54 -19.40 -10.19
C LYS A 169 16.90 -19.50 -9.50
N HIS A 170 17.81 -18.55 -9.74
CA HIS A 170 19.17 -18.55 -9.20
C HIS A 170 19.21 -18.31 -7.68
N HIS A 171 18.24 -17.56 -7.13
CA HIS A 171 18.25 -17.14 -5.74
C HIS A 171 16.84 -16.78 -5.26
N GLN A 172 16.55 -17.03 -3.98
CA GLN A 172 15.26 -16.76 -3.36
C GLN A 172 15.45 -15.94 -2.10
N SER A 173 15.21 -14.64 -2.20
CA SER A 173 15.16 -13.76 -1.04
C SER A 173 13.83 -13.93 -0.30
N ILE A 174 13.82 -13.65 0.99
CA ILE A 174 12.68 -13.93 1.86
C ILE A 174 12.16 -12.61 2.44
N ALA A 175 10.88 -12.35 2.22
CA ALA A 175 10.13 -11.28 2.85
C ALA A 175 9.25 -11.88 3.96
N LYS A 176 9.44 -11.42 5.19
CA LYS A 176 8.69 -11.85 6.37
C LYS A 176 8.61 -10.69 7.36
N ILE A 177 7.42 -10.41 7.85
CA ILE A 177 7.23 -9.43 8.93
C ILE A 177 7.75 -10.02 10.23
N TYR A 178 8.63 -9.29 10.90
CA TYR A 178 9.17 -9.64 12.21
C TYR A 178 8.60 -8.71 13.27
N ALA A 179 8.18 -9.28 14.41
CA ALA A 179 7.70 -8.53 15.57
C ALA A 179 8.75 -7.51 16.04
N ALA A 180 10.02 -7.93 16.05
CA ALA A 180 11.17 -7.13 16.39
C ALA A 180 12.35 -7.54 15.49
N ALA A 181 12.82 -6.62 14.65
CA ALA A 181 14.05 -6.74 13.88
C ALA A 181 15.03 -5.67 14.35
N THR A 182 16.14 -6.10 14.94
CA THR A 182 17.21 -5.21 15.40
C THR A 182 18.22 -5.00 14.28
N ILE A 183 18.44 -3.75 13.90
CA ILE A 183 19.29 -3.34 12.78
C ILE A 183 20.59 -2.77 13.35
N THR A 184 21.67 -3.50 13.15
CA THR A 184 22.99 -3.22 13.73
C THR A 184 23.93 -2.66 12.64
N PRO A 185 24.67 -1.56 12.91
CA PRO A 185 25.73 -1.11 12.01
C PRO A 185 26.78 -2.20 11.77
N ALA A 186 27.13 -2.45 10.50
CA ALA A 186 28.09 -3.48 10.11
C ALA A 186 29.47 -2.93 9.71
N VAL A 187 29.57 -1.62 9.51
CA VAL A 187 30.83 -0.94 9.15
C VAL A 187 30.94 0.40 9.87
N ALA A 188 31.93 0.50 10.76
CA ALA A 188 32.26 1.74 11.43
C ALA A 188 32.98 2.70 10.47
N GLY A 189 32.72 4.00 10.59
CA GLY A 189 33.45 5.05 9.86
C GLY A 189 33.00 5.31 8.43
N HIS A 190 32.21 4.43 7.80
CA HIS A 190 31.62 4.73 6.49
C HIS A 190 30.68 5.96 6.61
N PRO A 191 30.70 6.92 5.65
CA PRO A 191 29.87 8.13 5.75
C PRO A 191 28.38 7.85 5.97
N VAL A 192 27.85 6.80 5.33
CA VAL A 192 26.44 6.40 5.50
C VAL A 192 26.13 5.92 6.93
N SER A 193 27.13 5.42 7.65
CA SER A 193 27.01 4.95 9.04
C SER A 193 27.03 6.06 10.09
N ARG A 194 27.14 7.34 9.70
CA ARG A 194 27.31 8.46 10.65
C ARG A 194 26.01 8.81 11.38
N GLY A 195 26.12 8.94 12.71
CA GLY A 195 25.08 9.54 13.55
C GLY A 195 23.85 8.70 13.87
N TRP A 196 23.63 7.57 13.21
CA TRP A 196 22.59 6.62 13.61
C TRP A 196 23.16 5.51 14.47
N LYS A 197 22.34 4.95 15.36
CA LYS A 197 22.70 3.86 16.27
C LYS A 197 21.83 2.65 15.98
N GLU A 198 22.18 1.50 16.54
CA GLU A 198 21.32 0.32 16.49
C GLU A 198 19.89 0.64 16.91
N PHE A 199 18.92 0.14 16.13
CA PHE A 199 17.49 0.36 16.38
C PHE A 199 16.70 -0.91 16.11
N THR A 200 15.55 -1.06 16.77
CA THR A 200 14.64 -2.19 16.59
C THR A 200 13.29 -1.71 16.05
N LEU A 201 12.75 -2.44 15.07
CA LEU A 201 11.46 -2.12 14.45
C LEU A 201 10.57 -3.37 14.36
N ASN A 202 9.26 -3.17 14.38
CA ASN A 202 8.32 -4.11 13.79
C ASN A 202 8.26 -3.82 12.29
N ASP A 203 8.84 -4.68 11.46
CA ASP A 203 9.03 -4.41 10.03
C ASP A 203 9.28 -5.71 9.23
N GLU A 204 9.45 -5.60 7.91
CA GLU A 204 9.76 -6.68 6.97
C GLU A 204 11.14 -6.48 6.32
N PRO A 205 12.26 -6.43 7.07
CA PRO A 205 13.57 -6.51 6.44
C PRO A 205 13.69 -7.81 5.65
N TYR A 206 14.11 -7.70 4.40
CA TYR A 206 14.35 -8.87 3.57
C TYR A 206 15.64 -9.58 3.97
N ILE A 207 15.58 -10.89 4.05
CA ILE A 207 16.73 -11.75 4.33
C ILE A 207 17.11 -12.55 3.08
N ASN A 208 18.34 -13.09 3.07
CA ASN A 208 18.89 -13.81 1.94
C ASN A 208 18.87 -12.97 0.64
N ASN A 209 19.37 -11.73 0.66
CA ASN A 209 19.49 -10.89 -0.55
C ASN A 209 20.58 -11.41 -1.50
N PHE A 210 20.47 -11.10 -2.80
CA PHE A 210 21.41 -11.54 -3.84
C PHE A 210 22.47 -10.47 -4.12
N PHE A 211 23.73 -10.88 -4.23
CA PHE A 211 24.92 -10.04 -4.37
C PHE A 211 25.81 -10.43 -5.56
N GLY A 212 25.53 -11.53 -6.27
CA GLY A 212 26.09 -11.82 -7.59
C GLY A 212 27.47 -12.47 -7.64
N GLY A 213 28.25 -12.47 -6.56
CA GLY A 213 29.53 -13.19 -6.51
C GLY A 213 29.33 -14.71 -6.42
N GLU A 214 30.42 -15.46 -6.65
CA GLU A 214 30.43 -16.91 -6.44
C GLU A 214 29.94 -17.25 -5.02
N GLY A 215 29.01 -18.20 -4.91
CA GLY A 215 28.38 -18.52 -3.61
C GLY A 215 27.62 -17.35 -2.97
N ASN A 216 27.16 -16.38 -3.77
CA ASN A 216 26.52 -15.14 -3.32
C ASN A 216 27.45 -14.23 -2.48
N ALA A 217 28.76 -14.28 -2.77
CA ALA A 217 29.72 -13.32 -2.25
C ALA A 217 29.43 -11.90 -2.74
N LEU A 218 29.97 -10.90 -2.04
CA LEU A 218 29.88 -9.50 -2.44
C LEU A 218 30.72 -9.27 -3.71
N LEU A 219 30.17 -8.52 -4.67
CA LEU A 219 30.96 -8.01 -5.80
C LEU A 219 31.98 -6.96 -5.32
N PRO A 220 33.07 -6.73 -6.09
CA PRO A 220 34.02 -5.67 -5.78
C PRO A 220 33.36 -4.30 -5.58
N GLY A 221 33.80 -3.57 -4.55
CA GLY A 221 33.26 -2.25 -4.21
C GLY A 221 31.98 -2.27 -3.39
N VAL A 222 31.35 -3.44 -3.17
CA VAL A 222 30.15 -3.56 -2.34
C VAL A 222 30.52 -3.64 -0.86
N THR A 223 29.87 -2.82 -0.03
CA THR A 223 30.05 -2.78 1.42
C THR A 223 28.71 -3.02 2.12
N VAL A 224 28.68 -3.91 3.11
CA VAL A 224 27.51 -4.11 3.97
C VAL A 224 27.48 -3.02 5.03
N LEU A 225 26.39 -2.26 5.08
CA LEU A 225 26.23 -1.11 5.97
C LEU A 225 25.53 -1.49 7.27
N ALA A 226 24.56 -2.40 7.20
CA ALA A 226 23.81 -2.87 8.35
C ALA A 226 23.43 -4.34 8.22
N THR A 227 23.37 -5.01 9.36
CA THR A 227 22.95 -6.40 9.50
C THR A 227 21.81 -6.55 10.50
N SER A 228 21.09 -7.67 10.43
CA SER A 228 20.12 -8.07 11.45
C SER A 228 20.24 -9.57 11.72
N MET A 229 20.12 -9.99 12.98
CA MET A 229 20.15 -11.41 13.35
C MET A 229 18.77 -12.04 13.10
N LEU A 230 18.53 -12.50 11.87
CA LEU A 230 17.24 -13.00 11.42
C LEU A 230 17.37 -14.34 10.66
N PRO A 231 16.28 -15.14 10.62
CA PRO A 231 15.09 -14.99 11.43
C PRO A 231 15.35 -15.45 12.89
N PRO A 232 14.53 -15.05 13.90
CA PRO A 232 14.78 -15.39 15.31
C PRO A 232 14.88 -16.90 15.60
N GLU A 233 14.16 -17.71 14.85
CA GLU A 233 14.19 -19.18 14.94
C GLU A 233 15.50 -19.82 14.44
N SER A 234 16.28 -19.09 13.63
CA SER A 234 17.55 -19.57 13.07
C SER A 234 18.43 -18.37 12.72
N PRO A 235 18.95 -17.65 13.74
CA PRO A 235 19.51 -16.32 13.53
C PRO A 235 20.80 -16.38 12.71
N LYS A 236 20.80 -15.67 11.58
CA LYS A 236 21.99 -15.41 10.75
C LYS A 236 22.20 -13.91 10.66
N SER A 237 23.45 -13.49 10.46
CA SER A 237 23.76 -12.08 10.22
C SER A 237 23.34 -11.70 8.80
N GLU A 238 22.07 -11.35 8.66
CA GLU A 238 21.43 -11.03 7.38
C GLU A 238 21.78 -9.61 6.96
N ARG A 239 22.17 -9.45 5.68
CA ARG A 239 22.60 -8.16 5.11
C ARG A 239 21.36 -7.36 4.69
N VAL A 240 21.01 -6.34 5.47
CA VAL A 240 19.75 -5.59 5.33
C VAL A 240 19.94 -4.17 4.80
N ALA A 241 21.19 -3.73 4.64
CA ALA A 241 21.54 -2.55 3.87
C ALA A 241 22.98 -2.64 3.35
N TRP A 242 23.23 -2.12 2.15
CA TRP A 242 24.53 -2.15 1.51
C TRP A 242 24.71 -0.94 0.60
N CYS A 243 25.95 -0.68 0.23
CA CYS A 243 26.30 0.29 -0.81
C CYS A 243 27.34 -0.27 -1.76
N VAL A 244 27.53 0.41 -2.89
CA VAL A 244 28.59 0.15 -3.85
C VAL A 244 29.23 1.45 -4.31
N GLU A 245 30.55 1.50 -4.37
CA GLU A 245 31.29 2.49 -5.14
C GLU A 245 31.68 1.89 -6.49
N ARG A 246 31.21 2.51 -7.56
CA ARG A 246 31.34 1.99 -8.93
C ARG A 246 32.59 2.58 -9.58
N ALA A 247 33.19 1.82 -10.50
CA ALA A 247 34.41 2.24 -11.21
C ALA A 247 34.23 3.52 -12.05
N ASP A 248 32.99 3.83 -12.46
CA ASP A 248 32.63 5.09 -13.13
C ASP A 248 32.46 6.28 -12.16
N GLY A 249 32.83 6.10 -10.89
CA GLY A 249 32.71 7.09 -9.82
C GLY A 249 31.28 7.30 -9.33
N GLY A 250 30.30 6.53 -9.81
CA GLY A 250 28.95 6.53 -9.27
C GLY A 250 28.82 5.73 -7.97
N ARG A 251 27.72 5.95 -7.25
CA ARG A 251 27.46 5.33 -5.94
C ARG A 251 26.05 4.74 -5.87
N GLY A 252 25.93 3.53 -5.34
CA GLY A 252 24.65 2.85 -5.12
C GLY A 252 24.38 2.61 -3.64
N PHE A 253 23.12 2.71 -3.21
CA PHE A 253 22.71 2.39 -1.84
C PHE A 253 21.37 1.64 -1.83
N GLY A 254 21.38 0.42 -1.28
CA GLY A 254 20.21 -0.41 -1.11
C GLY A 254 19.89 -0.60 0.38
N ILE A 255 18.61 -0.47 0.74
CA ILE A 255 18.11 -0.79 2.07
C ILE A 255 16.76 -1.48 1.94
N VAL A 256 16.57 -2.60 2.64
CA VAL A 256 15.35 -3.43 2.51
C VAL A 256 14.26 -3.06 3.52
N MET A 257 14.22 -1.79 3.94
CA MET A 257 13.27 -1.22 4.91
C MET A 257 13.00 0.26 4.55
N PRO A 258 11.90 0.85 5.04
CA PRO A 258 10.81 0.22 5.80
C PRO A 258 9.67 -0.31 4.91
N HIS A 259 8.99 -1.36 5.38
CA HIS A 259 7.70 -1.83 4.87
C HIS A 259 6.54 -0.99 5.40
N PHE A 260 6.50 -0.80 6.73
CA PHE A 260 5.44 -0.04 7.39
C PHE A 260 5.75 1.45 7.42
N TYR A 261 4.78 2.27 7.00
CA TYR A 261 4.98 3.71 6.89
C TYR A 261 5.28 4.37 8.24
N ARG A 262 4.68 3.87 9.34
CA ARG A 262 4.96 4.35 10.70
C ARG A 262 6.45 4.35 11.08
N ASN A 263 7.27 3.47 10.49
CA ASN A 263 8.68 3.32 10.87
C ASN A 263 9.53 4.52 10.41
N TRP A 264 9.02 5.38 9.52
CA TRP A 264 9.62 6.69 9.25
C TRP A 264 9.68 7.62 10.48
N LYS A 265 8.93 7.33 11.56
CA LYS A 265 9.07 8.02 12.86
C LYS A 265 10.44 7.75 13.49
N ASN A 266 11.02 6.56 13.30
CA ASN A 266 12.31 6.20 13.87
C ASN A 266 13.41 7.10 13.26
N GLU A 267 14.08 7.87 14.12
CA GLU A 267 15.08 8.84 13.69
C GLU A 267 16.34 8.18 13.12
N ASP A 268 16.80 7.08 13.71
CA ASP A 268 17.99 6.37 13.25
C ASP A 268 17.79 5.75 11.86
N LEU A 269 16.64 5.11 11.61
CA LEU A 269 16.28 4.63 10.27
C LEU A 269 16.22 5.78 9.27
N ARG A 270 15.51 6.87 9.61
CA ARG A 270 15.36 8.02 8.71
C ARG A 270 16.71 8.67 8.40
N ARG A 271 17.56 8.88 9.41
CA ARG A 271 18.93 9.38 9.25
C ARG A 271 19.76 8.45 8.37
N PHE A 272 19.68 7.13 8.59
CA PHE A 272 20.41 6.15 7.80
C PHE A 272 20.06 6.22 6.31
N ILE A 273 18.76 6.29 5.98
CA ILE A 273 18.29 6.44 4.59
C ILE A 273 18.78 7.76 3.99
N LEU A 274 18.61 8.88 4.71
CA LEU A 274 19.02 10.20 4.20
C LEU A 274 20.54 10.32 4.03
N ASN A 275 21.33 9.72 4.92
CA ASN A 275 22.78 9.64 4.76
C ASN A 275 23.14 8.93 3.44
N GLY A 276 22.43 7.86 3.09
CA GLY A 276 22.61 7.14 1.84
C GLY A 276 22.27 7.99 0.61
N ILE A 277 21.18 8.76 0.66
CA ILE A 277 20.81 9.68 -0.41
C ILE A 277 21.87 10.79 -0.59
N VAL A 278 22.28 11.44 0.50
CA VAL A 278 23.32 12.49 0.48
C VAL A 278 24.64 11.95 -0.05
N TRP A 279 25.06 10.77 0.43
CA TRP A 279 26.30 10.13 0.00
C TRP A 279 26.28 9.72 -1.48
N THR A 280 25.17 9.16 -1.97
CA THR A 280 25.04 8.80 -3.40
C THR A 280 24.95 10.03 -4.31
N ALA A 281 24.44 11.16 -3.80
CA ALA A 281 24.49 12.46 -4.46
C ALA A 281 25.88 13.12 -4.45
N LYS A 282 26.90 12.43 -3.88
CA LYS A 282 28.29 12.89 -3.73
C LYS A 282 28.47 14.12 -2.84
N LEU A 283 27.52 14.35 -1.94
CA LEU A 283 27.67 15.34 -0.87
C LEU A 283 28.34 14.71 0.35
N ASP A 284 28.97 15.56 1.16
CA ASP A 284 29.55 15.15 2.44
C ASP A 284 28.44 14.85 3.45
N VAL A 285 28.40 13.62 3.95
CA VAL A 285 27.53 13.26 5.08
C VAL A 285 28.12 13.86 6.35
N PRO A 286 27.39 14.69 7.11
CA PRO A 286 27.90 15.29 8.35
C PRO A 286 28.40 14.26 9.35
N ALA A 287 29.36 14.62 10.22
CA ALA A 287 29.92 13.72 11.23
C ALA A 287 28.86 13.09 12.14
N ASP A 288 27.84 13.88 12.51
CA ASP A 288 26.68 13.44 13.31
C ASP A 288 25.52 12.88 12.46
N GLY A 289 25.76 12.63 11.17
CA GLY A 289 24.73 12.28 10.19
C GLY A 289 23.81 13.44 9.82
N VAL A 290 22.92 13.18 8.87
CA VAL A 290 21.87 14.11 8.45
C VAL A 290 20.92 14.40 9.62
N LYS A 291 20.61 15.69 9.85
CA LYS A 291 19.69 16.15 10.90
C LYS A 291 18.40 16.70 10.28
N THR A 292 17.27 16.14 10.71
CA THR A 292 15.92 16.57 10.32
C THR A 292 15.05 16.71 11.56
N ALA A 293 14.06 17.61 11.53
CA ALA A 293 12.99 17.59 12.52
C ALA A 293 12.21 16.26 12.50
N ALA A 294 11.55 15.93 13.60
CA ALA A 294 10.64 14.79 13.66
C ALA A 294 9.44 15.07 12.71
N PRO A 295 9.14 14.17 11.76
CA PRO A 295 8.04 14.39 10.82
C PRO A 295 6.68 14.09 11.47
N ASP A 296 5.67 14.91 11.18
CA ASP A 296 4.28 14.49 11.33
C ASP A 296 3.89 13.63 10.12
N LEU A 297 3.87 12.31 10.30
CA LEU A 297 3.59 11.37 9.21
C LEU A 297 2.23 11.60 8.53
N ALA A 298 1.21 12.06 9.27
CA ALA A 298 -0.11 12.29 8.70
C ALA A 298 -0.12 13.45 7.69
N SER A 299 0.76 14.44 7.87
CA SER A 299 0.88 15.61 6.99
C SER A 299 1.30 15.27 5.55
N PHE A 300 1.87 14.08 5.33
CA PHE A 300 2.30 13.60 4.02
C PHE A 300 1.23 12.79 3.30
N ALA A 301 -0.04 12.85 3.74
CA ALA A 301 -1.20 12.21 3.10
C ALA A 301 -0.99 10.72 2.75
N PRO A 302 -0.59 9.85 3.69
CA PRO A 302 -0.68 8.41 3.50
C PRO A 302 -2.15 7.96 3.47
N ALA A 303 -2.44 6.79 2.91
CA ALA A 303 -3.76 6.17 3.08
C ALA A 303 -3.97 5.74 4.55
N SER A 304 -2.91 5.32 5.24
CA SER A 304 -2.90 5.17 6.71
C SER A 304 -1.48 5.32 7.28
N VAL A 305 -1.35 5.84 8.50
CA VAL A 305 -0.07 5.85 9.22
C VAL A 305 0.25 4.48 9.80
N GLU A 306 -0.74 3.85 10.44
CA GLU A 306 -0.63 2.50 10.97
C GLU A 306 -1.11 1.47 9.93
N PRO A 307 -0.48 0.30 9.80
CA PRO A 307 -0.99 -0.76 8.96
C PRO A 307 -2.40 -1.13 9.40
N LEU A 308 -3.32 -1.12 8.45
CA LEU A 308 -4.64 -1.66 8.69
C LEU A 308 -4.55 -3.19 8.80
N PRO A 309 -5.40 -3.83 9.61
CA PRO A 309 -5.46 -5.29 9.65
C PRO A 309 -5.64 -5.83 8.23
N PRO A 310 -4.99 -6.95 7.87
CA PRO A 310 -5.16 -7.54 6.56
C PRO A 310 -6.65 -7.68 6.26
N LYS A 311 -7.10 -7.22 5.09
CA LYS A 311 -8.39 -7.67 4.57
C LYS A 311 -8.32 -9.19 4.57
N GLN A 312 -9.22 -9.85 5.32
CA GLN A 312 -9.20 -11.30 5.42
C GLN A 312 -9.21 -11.87 4.01
N LYS A 313 -8.14 -12.58 3.63
CA LYS A 313 -8.10 -13.29 2.35
C LYS A 313 -9.23 -14.33 2.39
N PRO A 314 -10.01 -14.49 1.32
CA PRO A 314 -10.93 -15.61 1.21
C PRO A 314 -10.15 -16.90 1.46
N VAL A 315 -10.61 -17.71 2.41
CA VAL A 315 -10.03 -19.02 2.70
C VAL A 315 -10.22 -19.89 1.45
N ALA A 316 -9.16 -20.53 0.96
CA ALA A 316 -9.28 -21.44 -0.18
C ALA A 316 -10.25 -22.58 0.19
N GLY A 317 -11.37 -22.69 -0.54
CA GLY A 317 -12.47 -23.62 -0.25
C GLY A 317 -13.70 -22.98 0.42
N ALA A 318 -13.64 -21.70 0.81
CA ALA A 318 -14.82 -20.95 1.20
C ALA A 318 -15.54 -20.40 -0.05
N ASP A 319 -16.87 -20.47 -0.04
CA ASP A 319 -17.73 -19.93 -1.12
C ASP A 319 -17.35 -18.49 -1.45
N THR A 320 -17.21 -18.16 -2.74
CA THR A 320 -17.22 -16.75 -3.14
C THR A 320 -18.60 -16.14 -2.89
N ALA A 321 -18.72 -14.80 -2.91
CA ALA A 321 -20.02 -14.14 -2.83
C ALA A 321 -20.98 -14.62 -3.93
N ALA A 322 -20.44 -14.89 -5.13
CA ALA A 322 -21.20 -15.42 -6.26
C ALA A 322 -21.62 -16.88 -6.04
N ASP A 323 -20.78 -17.71 -5.43
CA ASP A 323 -21.12 -19.11 -5.12
C ASP A 323 -22.20 -19.19 -4.06
N LEU A 324 -22.09 -18.38 -3.00
CA LEU A 324 -23.12 -18.29 -1.96
C LEU A 324 -24.45 -17.80 -2.55
N ALA A 325 -24.44 -16.77 -3.39
CA ALA A 325 -25.64 -16.29 -4.07
C ALA A 325 -26.30 -17.38 -4.93
N LYS A 326 -25.52 -18.15 -5.70
CA LYS A 326 -26.03 -19.29 -6.47
C LYS A 326 -26.64 -20.37 -5.58
N LYS A 327 -26.01 -20.69 -4.45
CA LYS A 327 -26.54 -21.67 -3.48
C LYS A 327 -27.84 -21.20 -2.84
N ILE A 328 -27.91 -19.93 -2.44
CA ILE A 328 -29.14 -19.34 -1.90
C ILE A 328 -30.25 -19.45 -2.95
N VAL A 329 -30.02 -18.97 -4.17
CA VAL A 329 -31.03 -19.02 -5.24
C VAL A 329 -31.47 -20.45 -5.54
N ALA A 330 -30.54 -21.41 -5.58
CA ALA A 330 -30.86 -22.83 -5.78
C ALA A 330 -31.71 -23.41 -4.63
N ALA A 331 -31.38 -23.09 -3.39
CA ALA A 331 -32.15 -23.51 -2.21
C ALA A 331 -33.57 -22.92 -2.17
N HIS A 332 -33.82 -21.84 -2.93
CA HIS A 332 -35.11 -21.17 -3.05
C HIS A 332 -35.80 -21.46 -4.40
N GLY A 333 -35.51 -22.62 -5.01
CA GLY A 333 -36.20 -23.11 -6.21
C GLY A 333 -35.62 -22.64 -7.54
N GLY A 334 -34.54 -21.84 -7.52
CA GLY A 334 -33.85 -21.36 -8.71
C GLY A 334 -34.35 -20.00 -9.22
N PRO A 335 -33.64 -19.39 -10.19
CA PRO A 335 -33.86 -18.01 -10.62
C PRO A 335 -35.26 -17.76 -11.23
N GLU A 336 -35.87 -18.79 -11.82
CA GLU A 336 -37.22 -18.71 -12.41
C GLU A 336 -38.33 -18.67 -11.36
N LYS A 337 -38.03 -19.17 -10.15
CA LYS A 337 -38.99 -19.24 -9.04
C LYS A 337 -38.98 -18.00 -8.15
N LEU A 338 -37.99 -17.11 -8.30
CA LEU A 338 -37.94 -15.84 -7.57
C LEU A 338 -39.07 -14.91 -8.02
N LEU A 339 -39.67 -14.20 -7.07
CA LEU A 339 -40.80 -13.30 -7.33
C LEU A 339 -40.32 -12.05 -8.08
N ARG A 340 -41.08 -11.63 -9.10
CA ARG A 340 -40.76 -10.45 -9.93
C ARG A 340 -41.91 -9.45 -9.98
N THR A 341 -43.10 -9.93 -10.34
CA THR A 341 -44.35 -9.18 -10.27
C THR A 341 -45.32 -10.00 -9.45
N PHE A 342 -45.88 -9.42 -8.40
CA PHE A 342 -46.77 -10.16 -7.50
C PHE A 342 -47.72 -9.24 -6.77
N ARG A 343 -48.84 -9.82 -6.36
CA ARG A 343 -49.79 -9.25 -5.41
C ARG A 343 -49.59 -9.91 -4.07
N PHE A 344 -49.68 -9.14 -3.00
CA PHE A 344 -49.74 -9.73 -1.66
C PHE A 344 -50.64 -8.94 -0.73
N SER A 345 -51.23 -9.61 0.23
CA SER A 345 -51.93 -9.01 1.36
C SER A 345 -51.14 -9.25 2.63
N GLU A 346 -51.06 -8.24 3.49
CA GLU A 346 -50.37 -8.31 4.77
C GLU A 346 -51.18 -7.60 5.85
N THR A 347 -51.03 -8.07 7.08
CA THR A 347 -51.44 -7.34 8.27
C THR A 347 -50.21 -6.64 8.83
N TYR A 348 -50.26 -5.33 9.03
CA TYR A 348 -49.19 -4.59 9.70
C TYR A 348 -49.67 -3.99 11.03
N VAL A 349 -48.80 -4.01 12.03
CA VAL A 349 -49.02 -3.46 13.37
C VAL A 349 -47.98 -2.37 13.61
N LEU A 350 -48.42 -1.20 14.06
CA LEU A 350 -47.55 -0.10 14.46
C LEU A 350 -47.34 -0.12 15.98
N PRO A 351 -46.20 0.41 16.49
CA PRO A 351 -45.92 0.49 17.92
C PRO A 351 -47.07 1.15 18.69
N GLY A 352 -47.49 0.52 19.79
CA GLY A 352 -48.57 1.01 20.64
C GLY A 352 -49.98 0.77 20.09
N ARG A 353 -50.16 -0.13 19.11
CA ARG A 353 -51.46 -0.57 18.60
C ARG A 353 -51.68 -2.05 18.91
N ASP A 354 -52.84 -2.38 19.45
CA ASP A 354 -53.23 -3.78 19.73
C ASP A 354 -53.87 -4.48 18.52
N LYS A 355 -54.33 -3.71 17.52
CA LYS A 355 -54.96 -4.23 16.30
C LYS A 355 -54.10 -3.92 15.08
N GLY A 356 -53.88 -4.95 14.26
CA GLY A 356 -53.26 -4.80 12.94
C GLY A 356 -54.19 -4.14 11.93
N THR A 357 -53.60 -3.57 10.89
CA THR A 357 -54.30 -3.03 9.72
C THR A 357 -53.94 -3.86 8.50
N ASP A 358 -54.93 -4.31 7.76
CA ASP A 358 -54.73 -5.07 6.54
C ASP A 358 -54.50 -4.13 5.36
N ARG A 359 -53.58 -4.52 4.48
CA ARG A 359 -53.40 -3.87 3.18
C ARG A 359 -53.07 -4.88 2.11
N THR A 360 -53.47 -4.55 0.88
CA THR A 360 -53.10 -5.30 -0.32
C THR A 360 -52.21 -4.44 -1.19
N SER A 361 -51.09 -5.02 -1.60
CA SER A 361 -50.11 -4.39 -2.47
C SER A 361 -49.96 -5.15 -3.78
N VAL A 362 -49.65 -4.42 -4.86
CA VAL A 362 -49.13 -4.99 -6.10
C VAL A 362 -47.77 -4.37 -6.35
N ILE A 363 -46.76 -5.20 -6.59
CA ILE A 363 -45.37 -4.75 -6.65
C ILE A 363 -44.64 -5.37 -7.82
N GLN A 364 -43.81 -4.56 -8.48
CA GLN A 364 -42.85 -4.96 -9.50
C GLN A 364 -41.51 -4.28 -9.17
N PRO A 365 -40.73 -4.86 -8.23
CA PRO A 365 -39.49 -4.26 -7.78
C PRO A 365 -38.42 -4.28 -8.90
N PRO A 366 -37.44 -3.38 -8.87
CA PRO A 366 -37.22 -2.34 -7.86
C PRO A 366 -38.04 -1.06 -8.07
N ASN A 367 -38.94 -0.99 -9.06
CA ASN A 367 -39.41 0.29 -9.56
C ASN A 367 -40.84 0.66 -9.15
N LEU A 368 -41.72 -0.31 -8.94
CA LEU A 368 -43.16 -0.05 -8.78
C LEU A 368 -43.73 -0.73 -7.54
N TRP A 369 -44.50 0.04 -6.76
CA TRP A 369 -45.29 -0.46 -5.63
C TRP A 369 -46.60 0.30 -5.56
N TYR A 370 -47.72 -0.41 -5.69
CA TYR A 370 -49.07 0.08 -5.48
C TYR A 370 -49.66 -0.46 -4.17
N VAL A 371 -50.33 0.39 -3.40
CA VAL A 371 -51.20 -0.02 -2.27
C VAL A 371 -52.63 0.31 -2.65
N GLY A 372 -53.46 -0.71 -2.84
CA GLY A 372 -54.70 -0.57 -3.60
C GLY A 372 -54.44 0.00 -5.00
N LYS A 373 -55.10 1.12 -5.35
CA LYS A 373 -54.91 1.82 -6.63
C LYS A 373 -53.93 3.00 -6.59
N ARG A 374 -53.25 3.22 -5.45
CA ARG A 374 -52.31 4.35 -5.29
C ARG A 374 -50.88 3.85 -5.43
N GLU A 375 -50.13 4.45 -6.33
CA GLU A 375 -48.68 4.25 -6.39
C GLU A 375 -48.06 4.82 -5.10
N ARG A 376 -47.38 3.96 -4.35
CA ARG A 376 -46.72 4.31 -3.09
C ARG A 376 -45.43 5.08 -3.32
N VAL A 377 -44.83 4.94 -4.50
CA VAL A 377 -43.54 5.53 -4.87
C VAL A 377 -43.79 6.73 -5.77
N SER A 378 -43.75 7.95 -5.23
CA SER A 378 -43.81 9.18 -6.04
C SER A 378 -42.45 9.47 -6.70
N SER A 379 -42.45 10.32 -7.72
CA SER A 379 -41.30 10.70 -8.57
C SER A 379 -40.06 11.20 -7.81
N GLU A 380 -40.21 11.75 -6.61
CA GLU A 380 -39.12 12.30 -5.79
C GLU A 380 -38.36 11.27 -4.92
N ASN A 381 -38.90 10.05 -4.76
CA ASN A 381 -38.39 9.06 -3.79
C ASN A 381 -38.11 7.66 -4.41
N LYS A 382 -37.98 7.61 -5.75
CA LYS A 382 -37.83 6.35 -6.50
C LYS A 382 -36.63 5.53 -6.01
N GLY A 383 -36.89 4.27 -5.64
CA GLY A 383 -35.91 3.22 -5.36
C GLY A 383 -35.80 2.81 -3.89
N GLY A 384 -36.01 3.71 -2.93
CA GLY A 384 -35.81 3.42 -1.51
C GLY A 384 -36.63 2.24 -0.99
N VAL A 385 -37.94 2.40 -0.86
CA VAL A 385 -38.83 1.38 -0.26
C VAL A 385 -39.09 0.18 -1.20
N CYS A 386 -38.51 0.15 -2.40
CA CYS A 386 -38.66 -1.01 -3.27
C CYS A 386 -37.43 -1.93 -3.21
N HIS A 387 -36.27 -1.45 -2.78
CA HIS A 387 -35.05 -2.26 -2.75
C HIS A 387 -35.02 -3.25 -1.58
N ASP A 388 -35.62 -2.91 -0.43
CA ASP A 388 -35.79 -3.84 0.69
C ASP A 388 -36.72 -5.00 0.30
N VAL A 389 -37.87 -4.71 -0.32
CA VAL A 389 -38.77 -5.75 -0.84
C VAL A 389 -38.16 -6.49 -2.02
N TRP A 390 -37.40 -5.80 -2.90
CA TRP A 390 -36.68 -6.46 -3.99
C TRP A 390 -35.68 -7.47 -3.43
N MET A 391 -34.88 -7.09 -2.43
CA MET A 391 -33.97 -8.03 -1.77
C MET A 391 -34.72 -9.14 -1.04
N TRP A 392 -35.87 -8.87 -0.42
CA TRP A 392 -36.74 -9.89 0.19
C TRP A 392 -37.19 -10.96 -0.83
N THR A 393 -37.36 -10.62 -2.11
CA THR A 393 -37.61 -11.62 -3.17
C THR A 393 -36.39 -12.43 -3.59
N LEU A 394 -35.20 -12.06 -3.11
CA LEU A 394 -33.88 -12.58 -3.52
C LEU A 394 -33.50 -12.31 -4.99
N ALA A 395 -34.37 -11.68 -5.79
CA ALA A 395 -34.11 -11.39 -7.20
C ALA A 395 -32.79 -10.62 -7.47
N PRO A 396 -32.34 -9.66 -6.60
CA PRO A 396 -31.04 -9.01 -6.78
C PRO A 396 -29.85 -9.97 -6.85
N LEU A 397 -29.93 -11.16 -6.23
CA LEU A 397 -28.86 -12.15 -6.28
C LEU A 397 -28.61 -12.72 -7.69
N THR A 398 -29.54 -12.47 -8.62
CA THR A 398 -29.47 -12.89 -10.02
C THR A 398 -29.31 -11.73 -10.99
N ASP A 399 -29.34 -10.50 -10.49
CA ASP A 399 -29.26 -9.30 -11.31
C ASP A 399 -27.79 -9.01 -11.69
N PRO A 400 -27.45 -8.91 -12.99
CA PRO A 400 -26.06 -8.75 -13.44
C PRO A 400 -25.42 -7.43 -12.98
N ASN A 401 -26.23 -6.44 -12.60
CA ASN A 401 -25.77 -5.14 -12.13
C ASN A 401 -25.60 -5.09 -10.60
N THR A 402 -26.04 -6.12 -9.88
CA THR A 402 -25.87 -6.23 -8.43
C THR A 402 -24.46 -6.70 -8.11
N LYS A 403 -23.75 -5.89 -7.33
CA LYS A 403 -22.39 -6.19 -6.85
C LYS A 403 -22.49 -6.83 -5.48
N LEU A 404 -22.03 -8.07 -5.38
CA LEU A 404 -22.05 -8.85 -4.15
C LEU A 404 -20.64 -8.96 -3.55
N GLU A 405 -20.55 -8.70 -2.25
CA GLU A 405 -19.35 -8.93 -1.43
C GLU A 405 -19.74 -9.87 -0.28
N LEU A 406 -18.93 -10.90 -0.04
CA LEU A 406 -19.12 -11.78 1.10
C LEU A 406 -18.49 -11.11 2.33
N LEU A 407 -19.30 -10.88 3.36
CA LEU A 407 -18.84 -10.38 4.65
C LEU A 407 -18.51 -11.56 5.58
N PRO A 408 -17.73 -11.32 6.65
CA PRO A 408 -17.43 -12.36 7.64
C PRO A 408 -18.72 -12.99 8.18
N ASP A 409 -18.68 -14.30 8.40
CA ASP A 409 -19.76 -15.03 9.04
C ASP A 409 -20.03 -14.43 10.43
N ALA A 410 -21.30 -14.38 10.81
CA ALA A 410 -21.76 -13.76 12.04
C ALA A 410 -22.73 -14.70 12.76
N THR A 411 -23.22 -14.25 13.92
CA THR A 411 -24.33 -14.91 14.60
C THR A 411 -25.47 -13.93 14.81
N ILE A 412 -26.70 -14.41 14.62
CA ILE A 412 -27.94 -13.69 14.93
C ILE A 412 -28.74 -14.59 15.87
N GLU A 413 -29.02 -14.12 17.07
CA GLU A 413 -29.77 -14.88 18.09
C GLU A 413 -29.21 -16.30 18.32
N GLY A 414 -27.87 -16.43 18.29
CA GLY A 414 -27.18 -17.72 18.47
C GLY A 414 -27.15 -18.62 17.23
N LYS A 415 -27.82 -18.25 16.13
CA LYS A 415 -27.73 -18.95 14.85
C LYS A 415 -26.54 -18.46 14.05
N ALA A 416 -25.79 -19.38 13.45
CA ALA A 416 -24.75 -19.03 12.49
C ALA A 416 -25.40 -18.45 11.22
N VAL A 417 -24.86 -17.34 10.72
CA VAL A 417 -25.36 -16.69 9.51
C VAL A 417 -24.23 -16.40 8.52
N ARG A 418 -24.57 -16.50 7.23
CA ARG A 418 -23.74 -16.06 6.11
C ARG A 418 -24.20 -14.68 5.67
N VAL A 419 -23.29 -13.74 5.49
CA VAL A 419 -23.66 -12.33 5.25
C VAL A 419 -23.16 -11.87 3.88
N LEU A 420 -24.07 -11.37 3.04
CA LEU A 420 -23.75 -10.72 1.77
C LEU A 420 -23.95 -9.21 1.90
N LYS A 421 -23.02 -8.43 1.38
CA LYS A 421 -23.22 -7.01 1.09
C LYS A 421 -23.61 -6.85 -0.38
N ALA A 422 -24.79 -6.29 -0.62
CA ALA A 422 -25.34 -6.08 -1.96
C ALA A 422 -25.38 -4.59 -2.29
N GLY A 423 -24.69 -4.19 -3.35
CA GLY A 423 -24.66 -2.82 -3.88
C GLY A 423 -24.79 -2.77 -5.41
N GLY A 424 -24.47 -1.64 -6.03
CA GLY A 424 -24.57 -1.47 -7.49
C GLY A 424 -25.99 -1.07 -7.90
N SER A 425 -26.84 -2.04 -8.24
CA SER A 425 -28.28 -1.80 -8.47
C SER A 425 -29.03 -1.34 -7.22
N ILE A 426 -28.43 -1.51 -6.05
CA ILE A 426 -28.95 -1.08 -4.75
C ILE A 426 -27.98 -0.04 -4.18
N GLU A 427 -28.46 1.19 -4.01
CA GLU A 427 -27.70 2.28 -3.39
C GLU A 427 -28.52 2.97 -2.29
N PRO A 428 -27.96 3.16 -1.07
CA PRO A 428 -26.69 2.62 -0.59
C PRO A 428 -26.69 1.09 -0.54
N ALA A 429 -25.52 0.47 -0.48
CA ALA A 429 -25.44 -0.98 -0.31
C ALA A 429 -26.13 -1.45 0.99
N MET A 430 -26.69 -2.65 0.97
CA MET A 430 -27.31 -3.31 2.14
C MET A 430 -26.51 -4.53 2.58
N ASN A 431 -26.53 -4.84 3.86
CA ASN A 431 -26.03 -6.11 4.38
C ASN A 431 -27.22 -7.06 4.57
N VAL A 432 -27.08 -8.28 4.09
CA VAL A 432 -28.16 -9.28 4.00
C VAL A 432 -27.65 -10.57 4.62
N SER A 433 -28.33 -11.01 5.68
CA SER A 433 -27.92 -12.15 6.49
C SER A 433 -28.84 -13.33 6.23
N PHE A 434 -28.22 -14.48 5.94
CA PHE A 434 -28.90 -15.74 5.66
C PHE A 434 -28.55 -16.78 6.72
N ASP A 435 -29.52 -17.61 7.11
CA ASP A 435 -29.27 -18.75 7.98
C ASP A 435 -28.21 -19.68 7.35
N ALA A 436 -27.16 -20.05 8.08
CA ALA A 436 -26.07 -20.83 7.50
C ALA A 436 -26.48 -22.26 7.12
N ALA A 437 -27.53 -22.82 7.74
CA ALA A 437 -28.00 -24.17 7.49
C ALA A 437 -29.10 -24.20 6.43
N THR A 438 -30.10 -23.32 6.54
CA THR A 438 -31.25 -23.34 5.62
C THR A 438 -31.09 -22.40 4.42
N LEU A 439 -30.16 -21.44 4.51
CA LEU A 439 -29.99 -20.32 3.58
C LEU A 439 -31.17 -19.34 3.54
N ASP A 440 -32.10 -19.43 4.49
CA ASP A 440 -33.24 -18.50 4.59
C ASP A 440 -32.79 -17.08 4.89
N LEU A 441 -33.49 -16.11 4.30
CA LEU A 441 -33.31 -14.70 4.64
C LEU A 441 -33.73 -14.44 6.09
N LEU A 442 -32.79 -14.00 6.93
CA LEU A 442 -33.03 -13.70 8.34
C LEU A 442 -33.02 -12.21 8.63
N LYS A 443 -32.17 -11.44 7.93
CA LYS A 443 -32.04 -10.01 8.23
C LYS A 443 -31.58 -9.18 7.02
N ILE A 444 -32.10 -7.97 6.91
CA ILE A 444 -31.52 -6.90 6.08
C ILE A 444 -31.16 -5.73 7.00
N ASP A 445 -29.91 -5.28 6.95
CA ASP A 445 -29.44 -4.03 7.55
C ASP A 445 -29.22 -3.00 6.45
N TRP A 446 -30.01 -1.93 6.46
CA TRP A 446 -29.98 -0.94 5.38
C TRP A 446 -30.40 0.45 5.83
N LYS A 447 -29.65 1.48 5.40
CA LYS A 447 -29.87 2.90 5.76
C LYS A 447 -30.01 3.14 7.27
N GLY A 448 -29.35 2.32 8.10
CA GLY A 448 -29.43 2.39 9.56
C GLY A 448 -30.70 1.77 10.16
N GLU A 449 -31.50 1.06 9.37
CA GLU A 449 -32.67 0.31 9.81
C GLU A 449 -32.41 -1.20 9.70
N GLN A 450 -33.18 -2.00 10.45
CA GLN A 450 -33.07 -3.46 10.45
C GLN A 450 -34.42 -4.09 10.13
N PHE A 451 -34.44 -5.01 9.18
CA PHE A 451 -35.61 -5.81 8.82
C PHE A 451 -35.32 -7.23 9.29
N ASN A 452 -35.96 -7.66 10.37
CA ASN A 452 -35.74 -8.98 10.97
C ASN A 452 -36.85 -9.93 10.52
N PHE A 453 -36.47 -11.00 9.83
CA PHE A 453 -37.38 -11.89 9.15
C PHE A 453 -37.58 -13.21 9.90
N SER A 454 -38.79 -13.77 9.82
CA SER A 454 -39.11 -15.06 10.43
C SER A 454 -40.28 -15.75 9.72
N ALA A 455 -40.61 -16.96 10.18
CA ALA A 455 -41.69 -17.79 9.67
C ALA A 455 -41.61 -18.00 8.15
N PRO A 456 -40.58 -18.73 7.65
CA PRO A 456 -40.47 -19.03 6.23
C PRO A 456 -41.69 -19.83 5.75
N ILE A 457 -42.22 -19.45 4.59
CA ILE A 457 -43.28 -20.15 3.88
C ILE A 457 -42.82 -20.46 2.45
N GLU A 458 -43.45 -21.44 1.82
CA GLU A 458 -43.21 -21.77 0.42
C GLU A 458 -44.36 -21.27 -0.46
N VAL A 459 -44.01 -20.63 -1.58
CA VAL A 459 -44.93 -20.01 -2.54
C VAL A 459 -44.46 -20.37 -3.94
N ASP A 460 -45.24 -21.14 -4.68
CA ASP A 460 -44.95 -21.57 -6.06
C ASP A 460 -43.53 -22.16 -6.28
N GLY A 461 -42.97 -22.78 -5.25
CA GLY A 461 -41.64 -23.38 -5.26
C GLY A 461 -40.50 -22.43 -4.89
N THR A 462 -40.76 -21.20 -4.43
CA THR A 462 -39.77 -20.35 -3.74
C THR A 462 -40.11 -20.22 -2.27
N ARG A 463 -39.09 -20.27 -1.41
CA ARG A 463 -39.26 -20.01 0.03
C ARG A 463 -39.06 -18.51 0.31
N LEU A 464 -39.78 -17.95 1.27
CA LEU A 464 -39.67 -16.54 1.66
C LEU A 464 -40.19 -16.33 3.08
N PRO A 465 -39.68 -15.35 3.84
CA PRO A 465 -40.19 -15.09 5.18
C PRO A 465 -41.53 -14.38 5.13
N SER A 466 -42.51 -14.91 5.88
CA SER A 466 -43.86 -14.34 5.97
C SER A 466 -43.98 -13.24 7.03
N LYS A 467 -43.04 -13.14 7.97
CA LYS A 467 -43.05 -12.12 9.04
C LYS A 467 -41.83 -11.23 8.96
N CYS A 468 -42.01 -9.95 9.23
CA CYS A 468 -40.92 -8.96 9.34
C CYS A 468 -41.16 -8.01 10.52
N VAL A 469 -40.15 -7.86 11.37
CA VAL A 469 -40.08 -6.79 12.38
C VAL A 469 -39.10 -5.73 11.90
N LEU A 470 -39.59 -4.51 11.67
CA LEU A 470 -38.79 -3.37 11.27
C LEU A 470 -38.32 -2.60 12.50
N ILE A 471 -37.00 -2.51 12.69
CA ILE A 471 -36.35 -1.69 13.71
C ILE A 471 -35.78 -0.44 13.06
N GLY A 472 -36.13 0.73 13.60
CA GLY A 472 -35.67 2.01 13.11
C GLY A 472 -34.25 2.36 13.54
N LYS A 473 -33.72 3.46 13.00
CA LYS A 473 -32.40 4.03 13.32
C LYS A 473 -32.15 4.30 14.81
N ASN A 474 -33.21 4.47 15.58
CA ASN A 474 -33.15 4.70 17.03
C ASN A 474 -33.16 3.39 17.85
N GLY A 475 -33.07 2.23 17.19
CA GLY A 475 -33.12 0.91 17.82
C GLY A 475 -34.51 0.49 18.31
N LYS A 476 -35.56 1.27 18.01
CA LYS A 476 -36.95 0.95 18.41
C LYS A 476 -37.70 0.30 17.27
N GLU A 477 -38.60 -0.62 17.61
CA GLU A 477 -39.55 -1.18 16.66
C GLU A 477 -40.39 -0.06 16.02
N ARG A 478 -40.57 -0.17 14.71
CA ARG A 478 -41.37 0.76 13.90
C ARG A 478 -42.62 0.10 13.34
N MET A 479 -42.57 -1.20 13.07
CA MET A 479 -43.67 -1.95 12.46
C MET A 479 -43.39 -3.45 12.54
N HIS A 480 -44.44 -4.24 12.76
CA HIS A 480 -44.45 -5.67 12.50
C HIS A 480 -45.40 -5.94 11.33
N THR A 481 -44.99 -6.78 10.38
CA THR A 481 -45.83 -7.21 9.25
C THR A 481 -45.92 -8.73 9.20
N GLU A 482 -47.10 -9.23 8.87
CA GLU A 482 -47.37 -10.64 8.63
C GLU A 482 -48.12 -10.81 7.30
N LEU A 483 -47.53 -11.59 6.40
CA LEU A 483 -48.08 -11.94 5.11
C LEU A 483 -49.32 -12.83 5.31
N ARG A 484 -50.39 -12.50 4.59
CA ARG A 484 -51.66 -13.24 4.62
C ARG A 484 -51.83 -14.08 3.37
N GLU A 485 -51.66 -13.45 2.21
CA GLU A 485 -51.74 -14.10 0.91
C GLU A 485 -50.72 -13.49 -0.04
N ILE A 486 -50.30 -14.30 -1.01
CA ILE A 486 -49.39 -13.87 -2.06
C ILE A 486 -49.68 -14.62 -3.34
N GLU A 487 -49.63 -13.90 -4.45
CA GLU A 487 -50.01 -14.36 -5.78
C GLU A 487 -48.99 -13.82 -6.78
N ARG A 488 -48.35 -14.71 -7.54
CA ARG A 488 -47.49 -14.32 -8.66
C ARG A 488 -48.36 -13.79 -9.80
N LEU A 489 -47.96 -12.66 -10.38
CA LEU A 489 -48.63 -12.08 -11.53
C LEU A 489 -47.72 -12.16 -12.76
N ALA A 490 -48.29 -12.51 -13.91
CA ALA A 490 -47.55 -12.48 -15.18
C ALA A 490 -47.25 -11.04 -15.62
N GLU A 491 -48.20 -10.13 -15.37
CA GLU A 491 -48.14 -8.72 -15.73
C GLU A 491 -48.84 -7.85 -14.67
N LEU A 492 -48.59 -6.55 -14.69
CA LEU A 492 -49.30 -5.62 -13.81
C LEU A 492 -50.81 -5.62 -14.17
N PRO A 493 -51.71 -5.63 -13.17
CA PRO A 493 -53.14 -5.53 -13.42
C PRO A 493 -53.51 -4.28 -14.23
N ALA A 494 -54.31 -4.48 -15.27
CA ALA A 494 -54.68 -3.43 -16.23
C ALA A 494 -55.49 -2.27 -15.60
N ASP A 495 -56.06 -2.46 -14.42
CA ASP A 495 -56.84 -1.47 -13.68
C ASP A 495 -56.00 -0.58 -12.74
N LEU A 496 -54.68 -0.82 -12.66
CA LEU A 496 -53.76 0.07 -11.99
C LEU A 496 -53.47 1.30 -12.86
N PRO A 497 -53.25 2.48 -12.25
CA PRO A 497 -52.79 3.65 -12.99
C PRO A 497 -51.53 3.34 -13.78
N LYS A 498 -51.42 3.87 -15.00
CA LYS A 498 -50.18 3.76 -15.77
C LYS A 498 -49.05 4.43 -14.98
N PRO A 499 -47.85 3.83 -14.91
CA PRO A 499 -46.69 4.48 -14.30
C PRO A 499 -46.48 5.85 -14.93
N GLU A 500 -46.14 6.87 -14.13
CA GLU A 500 -45.79 8.19 -14.68
C GLU A 500 -44.66 8.05 -15.70
N ALA A 501 -44.87 8.56 -16.92
CA ALA A 501 -43.95 8.42 -18.04
C ALA A 501 -42.61 9.10 -17.74
N GLY A 502 -41.60 8.30 -17.37
CA GLY A 502 -40.27 8.79 -17.05
C GLY A 502 -39.29 7.63 -16.87
N LYS A 503 -38.87 7.07 -18.02
CA LYS A 503 -37.82 6.07 -18.25
C LYS A 503 -38.16 4.63 -17.83
N ASN A 504 -38.57 3.82 -18.81
CA ASN A 504 -38.35 2.36 -18.77
C ASN A 504 -36.87 2.08 -18.46
N PRO A 505 -36.55 1.18 -17.51
CA PRO A 505 -35.25 0.53 -17.52
C PRO A 505 -35.19 -0.36 -18.77
N LYS A 506 -34.12 -0.21 -19.56
CA LYS A 506 -33.72 -1.21 -20.55
C LYS A 506 -33.33 -2.51 -19.86
#